data_AF-A0A2P7QS72-F1
#
_entry.id   AF-A0A2P7QS72-F1
#
_cell.length_a   1.000
_cell.length_b   1.000
_cell.length_c   1.000
_cell.angle_alpha   90.00
_cell.angle_beta   90.00
_cell.angle_gamma   90.00
#
_symmetry.space_group_name_H-M   'P 1'
#
loop_
_entity.id
_entity.type
_entity.pdbx_description
1 polymer ?
#
loop_
_entity_poly.entity_id
_entity_poly.type
_entity_poly.pdbx_seq_one_letter_code
_entity_poly.pdbx_strand_id
1 'polypeptide(L)' 'MSAHVIAVDLVALLFAVVGFHMAFRQRLVRRLIGGAAARPRTSSEDEDPVHYALLIFGMMILAFGIILFGFTTLYAVMTT' A
#
# COMPACT_ATOMS: atom_id res chain seq x y z
N MET A 1 -26.50 0.51 -3.66
CA MET A 1 -25.32 -0.18 -3.09
C MET A 1 -25.54 -0.46 -1.61
N SER A 2 -25.23 -1.68 -1.15
CA SER A 2 -25.35 -2.07 0.26
C SER A 2 -24.28 -1.37 1.10
N ALA A 3 -24.63 -0.94 2.33
CA ALA A 3 -23.70 -0.30 3.26
C ALA A 3 -22.43 -1.12 3.54
N HIS A 4 -22.54 -2.45 3.44
CA HIS A 4 -21.42 -3.38 3.59
C HIS A 4 -20.39 -3.24 2.46
N VAL A 5 -20.84 -3.04 1.22
CA VAL A 5 -19.95 -2.86 0.06
C VAL A 5 -19.15 -1.57 0.23
N ILE A 6 -19.82 -0.49 0.64
CA ILE A 6 -19.17 0.81 0.89
C ILE A 6 -18.10 0.70 1.99
N ALA A 7 -18.39 -0.02 3.08
CA ALA A 7 -17.42 -0.23 4.15
C ALA A 7 -16.18 -1.01 3.66
N VAL A 8 -16.39 -2.05 2.84
CA VAL A 8 -15.31 -2.84 2.25
C VAL A 8 -14.49 -2.01 1.27
N ASP A 9 -15.14 -1.21 0.43
CA ASP A 9 -14.50 -0.29 -0.52
C ASP A 9 -13.61 0.74 0.19
N LEU A 10 -14.04 1.27 1.35
CA LEU A 10 -13.23 2.19 2.16
C LEU A 10 -11.96 1.51 2.68
N VAL A 11 -12.05 0.25 3.12
CA VAL A 11 -10.88 -0.53 3.55
C VAL A 11 -9.96 -0.83 2.37
N ALA A 12 -10.53 -1.18 1.22
CA ALA A 12 -9.78 -1.42 -0.02
C ALA A 12 -9.01 -0.16 -0.47
N LEU A 13 -9.66 1.00 -0.39
CA LEU A 13 -9.05 2.30 -0.68
C LEU A 13 -7.94 2.61 0.33
N LEU A 14 -8.13 2.33 1.61
CA LEU A 14 -7.10 2.48 2.63
C LEU A 14 -5.87 1.62 2.31
N PHE A 15 -6.06 0.36 1.89
CA PHE A 15 -4.96 -0.50 1.44
C PHE A 15 -4.26 0.06 0.22
N ALA A 16 -5.00 0.55 -0.78
CA ALA A 16 -4.39 1.19 -1.94
C ALA A 16 -3.52 2.40 -1.53
N VAL A 17 -4.01 3.25 -0.64
CA VAL A 17 -3.26 4.39 -0.12
C VAL A 17 -2.01 3.93 0.64
N VAL A 18 -2.14 2.99 1.57
CA VAL A 18 -1.00 2.49 2.36
C VAL A 18 0.05 1.82 1.47
N GLY A 19 -0.39 0.95 0.55
CA GLY A 19 0.48 0.26 -0.40
C GLY A 19 1.23 1.25 -1.30
N PHE A 20 0.54 2.29 -1.80
CA PHE A 20 1.18 3.37 -2.55
C PHE A 20 2.27 4.09 -1.75
N HIS A 21 1.98 4.40 -0.49
CA HIS A 21 2.96 5.07 0.37
C HIS A 21 4.17 4.16 0.65
N MET A 22 3.95 2.86 0.86
CA MET A 22 5.02 1.88 1.04
C MET A 22 5.84 1.65 -0.23
N ALA A 23 5.24 1.63 -1.41
CA ALA A 23 5.95 1.38 -2.66
C ALA A 23 6.71 2.63 -3.15
N PHE A 24 6.05 3.79 -3.18
CA PHE A 24 6.55 5.00 -3.85
C PHE A 24 7.05 6.07 -2.88
N ARG A 25 6.52 6.13 -1.65
CA ARG A 25 6.90 7.13 -0.62
C ARG A 25 7.68 6.50 0.52
N GLN A 26 8.61 5.60 0.19
CA GLN A 26 9.42 4.87 1.18
C GLN A 26 10.13 5.75 2.19
N ARG A 27 10.67 6.90 1.77
CA ARG A 27 11.33 7.86 2.66
C ARG A 27 10.37 8.40 3.73
N LEU A 28 9.10 8.57 3.39
CA LEU A 28 8.06 9.05 4.30
C LEU A 28 7.62 7.94 5.25
N VAL A 29 7.43 6.71 4.76
CA VAL A 29 7.12 5.53 5.57
C VAL A 29 8.24 5.21 6.55
N ARG A 30 9.49 5.22 6.09
CA ARG A 30 10.68 5.02 6.95
C ARG A 30 10.81 6.13 8.00
N ARG A 31 10.41 7.36 7.68
CA ARG A 31 10.41 8.48 8.64
C ARG A 31 9.30 8.34 9.69
N LEU A 32 8.14 7.81 9.31
CA LEU A 32 7.01 7.55 10.22
C LEU A 32 7.28 6.36 11.15
N ILE A 33 7.84 5.27 10.64
CA ILE A 33 8.06 4.03 11.40
C ILE A 33 9.38 4.08 12.18
N GLY A 34 10.42 4.70 11.62
CA GLY A 34 11.80 4.61 12.10
C GLY A 34 12.39 5.89 12.70
N GLY A 35 11.58 6.90 13.04
CA GLY A 35 11.94 8.10 13.81
C GLY A 35 13.41 8.55 13.72
N ALA A 36 13.72 9.47 12.80
CA ALA A 36 15.00 10.22 12.73
C ALA A 36 16.33 9.40 12.59
N ALA A 37 16.31 8.07 12.58
CA ALA A 37 17.54 7.24 12.57
C ALA A 37 17.99 6.77 11.17
N ALA A 38 17.29 7.14 10.10
CA ALA A 38 17.73 6.87 8.73
C ALA A 38 18.87 7.81 8.33
N ARG A 39 20.05 7.62 8.96
CA ARG A 39 21.32 8.18 8.52
C ARG A 39 21.48 7.86 7.02
N PRO A 40 21.95 8.79 6.17
CA PRO A 40 22.26 8.46 4.79
C PRO A 40 23.37 7.40 4.85
N ARG A 41 23.08 6.14 4.50
CA ARG A 41 24.10 5.11 4.41
C ARG A 41 24.90 5.36 3.15
N THR A 42 26.12 5.86 3.35
CA THR A 42 27.16 5.98 2.34
C THR A 42 27.80 4.61 2.17
N SER A 43 27.29 3.76 1.28
CA SER A 43 28.07 2.63 0.76
C SER A 43 27.37 2.02 -0.44
N SER A 44 28.04 2.15 -1.57
CA SER A 44 27.64 1.80 -2.92
C SER A 44 27.62 0.29 -3.23
N GLU A 45 27.58 -0.60 -2.24
CA GLU A 45 27.75 -2.06 -2.46
C GLU A 45 26.85 -3.00 -1.63
N ASP A 46 26.07 -2.49 -0.67
CA ASP A 46 25.05 -3.30 0.01
C ASP A 46 23.68 -2.96 -0.58
N GLU A 47 23.06 -3.92 -1.28
CA GLU A 47 21.62 -3.86 -1.60
C GLU A 47 20.85 -3.48 -0.34
N ASP A 48 19.91 -2.54 -0.41
CA ASP A 48 19.07 -2.15 0.73
C ASP A 48 17.87 -3.11 0.80
N PRO A 49 17.92 -4.23 1.56
CA PRO A 49 16.84 -5.22 1.60
C PRO A 49 15.53 -4.60 2.10
N VAL A 50 15.60 -3.54 2.91
CA VAL A 50 14.41 -2.83 3.40
C VAL A 50 13.72 -2.09 2.25
N HIS A 51 14.46 -1.63 1.24
CA HIS A 51 13.90 -0.95 0.06
C HIS A 51 13.08 -1.93 -0.75
N TYR A 52 13.66 -3.09 -1.05
CA TYR A 52 12.98 -4.15 -1.79
C TYR A 52 11.79 -4.71 -1.02
N ALA A 53 11.92 -4.95 0.29
CA ALA A 53 10.80 -5.39 1.11
C ALA A 53 9.64 -4.38 1.08
N LEU A 54 9.90 -3.08 1.30
CA LEU A 54 8.85 -2.06 1.25
C LEU A 54 8.19 -1.96 -0.12
N LEU A 55 8.98 -2.11 -1.19
CA LEU A 55 8.48 -2.05 -2.56
C LEU A 55 7.58 -3.24 -2.84
N ILE A 56 8.02 -4.47 -2.54
CA ILE A 56 7.24 -5.69 -2.77
C ILE A 56 5.96 -5.67 -1.93
N PHE A 57 6.06 -5.46 -0.61
CA PHE A 57 4.87 -5.41 0.24
C PHE A 57 3.94 -4.26 -0.14
N GLY A 58 4.48 -3.08 -0.43
CA GLY A 58 3.70 -1.93 -0.86
C GLY A 58 2.93 -2.20 -2.17
N MET A 59 3.61 -2.77 -3.17
CA MET A 59 2.98 -3.13 -4.45
C MET A 59 1.92 -4.22 -4.28
N MET A 60 2.17 -5.23 -3.45
CA MET A 60 1.20 -6.29 -3.18
C MET A 60 -0.06 -5.74 -2.49
N ILE A 61 0.10 -4.92 -1.46
CA ILE A 61 -1.02 -4.29 -0.72
C ILE A 61 -1.78 -3.33 -1.64
N LEU A 62 -1.07 -2.56 -2.46
CA LEU A 62 -1.67 -1.65 -3.44
C LEU A 62 -2.54 -2.42 -4.45
N ALA A 63 -1.97 -3.43 -5.09
CA ALA A 63 -2.67 -4.25 -6.07
C ALA A 63 -3.87 -4.94 -5.43
N PHE A 64 -3.70 -5.51 -4.23
CA PHE A 64 -4.78 -6.14 -3.49
C PHE A 64 -5.93 -5.16 -3.19
N GLY A 65 -5.62 -3.95 -2.72
CA GLY A 65 -6.63 -2.91 -2.47
C GLY A 65 -7.41 -2.50 -3.72
N ILE A 66 -6.69 -2.26 -4.83
CA ILE A 66 -7.33 -1.90 -6.11
C ILE A 66 -8.23 -3.03 -6.63
N ILE A 67 -7.73 -4.27 -6.61
CA ILE A 67 -8.49 -5.44 -7.06
C ILE A 67 -9.73 -5.63 -6.19
N LEU A 68 -9.60 -5.54 -4.87
CA LEU A 68 -10.71 -5.74 -3.94
C LEU A 68 -11.80 -4.70 -4.13
N PHE A 69 -11.43 -3.43 -4.26
CA PHE A 69 -12.35 -2.33 -4.59
C PHE A 69 -13.06 -2.60 -5.92
N GLY A 70 -12.29 -2.89 -6.97
CA GLY A 70 -12.83 -3.16 -8.30
C GLY A 70 -13.81 -4.33 -8.33
N PHE A 71 -13.45 -5.46 -7.69
CA PHE A 71 -14.31 -6.64 -7.65
C PHE A 71 -15.60 -6.41 -6.86
N THR A 72 -15.51 -5.80 -5.69
CA THR A 72 -16.68 -5.61 -4.81
C THR A 72 -17.64 -4.57 -5.38
N THR A 73 -17.11 -3.47 -5.92
CA THR A 73 -17.89 -2.47 -6.66
C THR A 73 -18.53 -3.07 -7.92
N LEU A 74 -17.76 -3.78 -8.76
CA LEU A 74 -18.28 -4.37 -10.01
C LEU A 74 -19.36 -5.43 -9.73
N TYR A 75 -19.11 -6.30 -8.75
CA TYR A 75 -20.09 -7.30 -8.31
C TYR A 75 -21.38 -6.63 -7.81
N ALA A 76 -21.26 -5.55 -7.03
CA ALA A 76 -22.41 -4.81 -6.56
C ALA A 76 -23.19 -4.18 -7.72
N VAL A 77 -22.52 -3.60 -8.72
CA VAL A 77 -23.17 -3.01 -9.91
C VAL A 77 -23.86 -4.07 -10.76
N MET A 78 -23.27 -5.27 -10.91
CA MET A 78 -23.86 -6.35 -11.71
C MET A 78 -25.05 -7.04 -11.04
N THR A 79 -25.17 -6.94 -9.71
CA THR A 79 -26.20 -7.64 -8.92
C THR A 79 -27.32 -6.73 -8.41
N THR A 80 -27.21 -5.41 -8.59
CA THR A 80 -28.27 -4.43 -8.38
C THR A 80 -29.03 -4.14 -9.66
#